data_AF-A0A7C1MN29-F1
#
_entry.id   AF-A0A7C1MN29-F1
#
_cell.length_a   1.000
_cell.length_b   1.000
_cell.length_c   1.000
_cell.angle_alpha   90.00
_cell.angle_beta   90.00
_cell.angle_gamma   90.00
#
_symmetry.space_group_name_H-M   'P 1'
#
loop_
_entity.id
_entity.type
_entity.pdbx_description
1 polymer ?
#
loop_
_entity_poly.entity_id
_entity_poly.type
_entity_poly.pdbx_seq_one_letter_code
_entity_poly.pdbx_strand_id
1 'polypeptide(L)'
;MLIKREVIEKIGLFDESYEIGYFEETDYCRRVQNAGYQFARAKGAYVYHLDRVSFDKRPDKEELFRKNRELFEHHWGESLRIAYIIANPPNNEMDKHETEQIILTSAKDSHKVCLYIKRNLLSRFDIAEHSNIWVFKFNPLFFPFICFFKIITKKRKKRFNLIITNGRISFYILKVFCFIHKAKIMFNPHLERAIEESQKNKGIKQ
;
A
#
# COMPACT_ATOMS: atom_id res chain seq x y z
N MET A 1 17.65 13.65 4.69
CA MET A 1 17.74 12.77 3.50
C MET A 1 19.08 12.99 2.83
N LEU A 2 19.66 11.96 2.18
CA LEU A 2 20.85 12.09 1.33
C LEU A 2 20.50 11.61 -0.07
N ILE A 3 20.86 12.40 -1.10
CA ILE A 3 20.59 12.10 -2.50
C ILE A 3 21.91 12.20 -3.26
N LYS A 4 22.18 11.25 -4.15
CA LYS A 4 23.35 11.32 -5.02
C LYS A 4 23.19 12.45 -6.04
N ARG A 5 24.26 13.15 -6.37
CA ARG A 5 24.26 14.22 -7.38
C ARG A 5 23.72 13.75 -8.74
N GLU A 6 24.09 12.54 -9.18
CA GLU A 6 23.62 11.93 -10.44
C GLU A 6 22.08 11.79 -10.52
N VAL A 7 21.41 11.65 -9.37
CA VAL A 7 19.95 11.59 -9.32
C VAL A 7 19.38 12.97 -9.62
N ILE A 8 19.89 14.01 -8.95
CA ILE A 8 19.48 15.40 -9.15
C ILE A 8 19.73 15.84 -10.60
N GLU A 9 20.89 15.51 -11.17
CA GLU A 9 21.22 15.81 -12.56
C GLU A 9 20.28 15.10 -13.54
N LYS A 10 19.81 13.89 -13.21
CA LYS A 10 18.93 13.11 -14.08
C LYS A 10 17.47 13.53 -14.02
N ILE A 11 16.93 13.85 -12.84
CA ILE A 11 15.48 14.08 -12.65
C ILE A 11 15.13 15.50 -12.19
N GLY A 12 16.13 16.36 -11.96
CA GLY A 12 15.95 17.70 -11.42
C GLY A 12 15.76 17.74 -9.89
N LEU A 13 15.30 18.90 -9.42
CA LEU A 13 14.99 19.18 -8.02
C LEU A 13 13.51 18.85 -7.71
N PHE A 14 13.02 19.31 -6.56
CA PHE A 14 11.60 19.28 -6.23
C PHE A 14 10.77 20.07 -7.24
N ASP A 15 9.52 19.66 -7.44
CA ASP A 15 8.59 20.41 -8.27
C ASP A 15 8.10 21.63 -7.48
N GLU A 16 8.41 22.83 -7.99
CA GLU A 16 8.09 24.11 -7.36
C GLU A 16 6.59 24.45 -7.40
N SER A 17 5.79 23.63 -8.09
CA SER A 17 4.33 23.74 -8.09
C SER A 17 3.70 23.33 -6.75
N TYR A 18 4.41 22.55 -5.94
CA TYR A 18 3.99 22.25 -4.56
C TYR A 18 4.20 23.47 -3.67
N GLU A 19 3.17 23.86 -2.92
CA GLU A 19 3.30 24.85 -1.86
C GLU A 19 4.12 24.28 -0.68
N ILE A 20 4.38 25.09 0.34
CA ILE A 20 5.20 24.68 1.50
C ILE A 20 4.63 23.45 2.22
N GLY A 21 5.40 22.35 2.16
CA GLY A 21 5.16 21.10 2.89
C GLY A 21 4.14 20.18 2.25
N TYR A 22 4.26 18.90 2.54
CA TYR A 22 3.37 17.82 2.09
C TYR A 22 3.51 17.48 0.60
N PHE A 23 3.66 16.18 0.33
CA PHE A 23 3.67 15.52 -0.98
C PHE A 23 4.84 15.85 -1.93
N GLU A 24 5.52 16.97 -1.79
CA GLU A 24 6.73 17.36 -2.54
C GLU A 24 7.83 16.29 -2.46
N GLU A 25 8.07 15.76 -1.25
CA GLU A 25 9.07 14.71 -1.02
C GLU A 25 8.61 13.37 -1.59
N THR A 26 7.29 13.11 -1.55
CA THR A 26 6.71 11.87 -2.06
C THR A 26 6.71 11.85 -3.59
N ASP A 27 6.42 12.98 -4.23
CA ASP A 27 6.55 13.19 -5.68
C ASP A 27 7.99 12.95 -6.14
N TYR A 28 8.96 13.56 -5.45
CA TYR A 28 10.37 13.37 -5.75
C TYR A 28 10.75 11.89 -5.68
N CYS A 29 10.34 11.19 -4.61
CA CYS A 29 10.57 9.75 -4.48
C CYS A 29 9.94 8.95 -5.64
N ARG A 30 8.72 9.29 -6.08
CA ARG A 30 8.08 8.65 -7.25
C ARG A 30 8.90 8.85 -8.52
N ARG A 31 9.40 10.07 -8.77
CA ARG A 31 10.27 10.37 -9.93
C ARG A 31 11.61 9.64 -9.86
N VAL A 32 12.26 9.60 -8.69
CA VAL A 32 13.49 8.83 -8.46
C VAL A 32 13.27 7.35 -8.78
N GLN A 33 12.16 6.78 -8.31
CA GLN A 33 11.84 5.38 -8.56
C GLN A 33 11.59 5.12 -10.06
N ASN A 34 10.82 5.98 -10.74
CA ASN A 34 10.55 5.87 -12.17
C ASN A 34 11.82 6.01 -13.03
N ALA A 35 12.83 6.73 -12.53
CA ALA A 35 14.15 6.83 -13.16
C ALA A 35 15.04 5.59 -12.95
N GLY A 36 14.54 4.54 -12.27
CA GLY A 36 15.20 3.27 -12.06
C GLY A 36 16.07 3.19 -10.81
N TYR A 37 16.04 4.20 -9.93
CA TYR A 37 16.82 4.21 -8.71
C TYR A 37 16.13 3.49 -7.56
N GLN A 38 16.92 3.09 -6.57
CA GLN A 38 16.45 2.40 -5.37
C GLN A 38 16.68 3.24 -4.12
N PHE A 39 15.83 3.02 -3.11
CA PHE A 39 15.97 3.64 -1.81
C PHE A 39 16.63 2.68 -0.82
N ALA A 40 17.46 3.22 0.06
CA ALA A 40 18.05 2.48 1.17
C ALA A 40 17.86 3.25 2.48
N ARG A 41 17.69 2.52 3.58
CA ARG A 41 17.64 3.09 4.93
C ARG A 41 18.90 2.66 5.70
N ALA A 42 19.72 3.63 6.10
CA ALA A 42 20.89 3.39 6.92
C ALA A 42 20.48 3.02 8.36
N LYS A 43 20.37 1.72 8.66
CA LYS A 43 19.91 1.22 9.98
C LYS A 43 20.83 1.59 11.15
N GLY A 44 22.09 1.94 10.88
CA GLY A 44 23.06 2.41 11.88
C GLY A 44 23.07 3.92 12.12
N ALA A 45 22.28 4.70 11.37
CA ALA A 45 22.16 6.13 11.55
C ALA A 45 20.87 6.47 12.32
N TYR A 46 20.98 7.36 13.31
CA TYR A 46 19.84 7.88 14.06
C TYR A 46 19.78 9.40 13.93
N VAL A 47 18.62 9.91 13.56
CA VAL A 47 18.32 11.34 13.51
C VAL A 47 17.04 11.56 14.29
N TYR A 48 17.11 12.38 15.33
CA TYR A 48 15.93 12.78 16.09
C TYR A 48 15.17 13.87 15.34
N HIS A 49 13.90 13.64 15.05
CA HIS A 49 12.99 14.60 14.44
C HIS A 49 11.85 14.91 15.41
N LEU A 50 11.75 16.17 15.84
CA LEU A 50 10.65 16.62 16.69
C LEU A 50 9.44 16.93 15.80
N ASP A 51 8.53 15.96 15.70
CA ASP A 51 7.38 16.02 14.80
C ASP A 51 6.47 17.24 15.06
N ARG A 52 5.90 17.75 13.97
CA ARG A 52 4.78 18.72 13.92
C ARG A 52 5.03 20.14 14.44
N VAL A 53 6.25 20.48 14.86
CA VAL A 53 6.57 21.82 15.38
C VAL A 53 6.26 22.95 14.39
N SER A 54 6.60 22.75 13.11
CA SER A 54 6.48 23.79 12.08
C SER A 54 5.06 23.96 11.52
N PHE A 55 4.27 22.88 11.45
CA PHE A 55 2.96 22.91 10.79
C PHE A 55 1.78 22.94 11.77
N ASP A 56 1.92 22.52 13.03
CA ASP A 56 0.75 22.48 13.93
C ASP A 56 0.22 23.88 14.28
N LYS A 57 1.09 24.89 14.26
CA LYS A 57 0.75 26.29 14.54
C LYS A 57 0.22 27.05 13.32
N ARG A 58 0.18 26.43 12.15
CA ARG A 58 -0.24 27.07 10.90
C ARG A 58 -1.77 26.97 10.70
N PRO A 59 -2.48 28.11 10.54
CA PRO A 59 -3.92 28.09 10.32
C PRO A 59 -4.31 27.55 8.93
N ASP A 60 -3.43 27.68 7.94
CA ASP A 60 -3.62 27.27 6.54
C ASP A 60 -3.25 25.82 6.25
N LYS A 61 -2.81 25.03 7.24
CA LYS A 61 -2.24 23.69 7.04
C LYS A 61 -3.19 22.71 6.33
N GLU A 62 -4.49 22.81 6.58
CA GLU A 62 -5.49 21.92 5.96
C GLU A 62 -5.70 22.27 4.48
N GLU A 63 -5.67 23.55 4.13
CA GLU A 63 -5.75 24.02 2.76
C GLU A 63 -4.49 23.62 1.97
N LEU A 64 -3.30 23.86 2.54
CA LEU A 64 -2.01 23.42 1.97
C LEU A 64 -2.01 21.93 1.71
N PHE A 65 -2.41 21.13 2.71
CA PHE A 65 -2.51 19.69 2.56
C PHE A 65 -3.46 19.30 1.44
N ARG A 66 -4.62 19.95 1.31
CA ARG A 66 -5.60 19.66 0.25
C ARG A 66 -5.04 19.99 -1.13
N LYS A 67 -4.48 21.18 -1.34
CA LYS A 67 -3.92 21.62 -2.63
C LYS A 67 -2.77 20.72 -3.08
N ASN A 68 -1.80 20.48 -2.21
CA ASN A 68 -0.65 19.64 -2.53
C ASN A 68 -1.05 18.17 -2.72
N ARG A 69 -2.08 17.70 -2.01
CA ARG A 69 -2.67 16.38 -2.29
C ARG A 69 -3.31 16.32 -3.67
N GLU A 70 -4.10 17.33 -4.06
CA GLU A 70 -4.75 17.35 -5.37
C GLU A 70 -3.73 17.37 -6.52
N LEU A 71 -2.66 18.15 -6.38
CA LEU A 71 -1.55 18.16 -7.33
C LEU A 71 -0.85 16.79 -7.41
N PHE A 72 -0.54 16.19 -6.26
CA PHE A 72 0.06 14.86 -6.21
C PHE A 72 -0.83 13.80 -6.86
N GLU A 73 -2.13 13.82 -6.56
CA GLU A 73 -3.10 12.88 -7.11
C GLU A 73 -3.35 13.11 -8.61
N HIS A 74 -3.18 14.35 -9.10
CA HIS A 74 -3.16 14.64 -10.53
C HIS A 74 -1.96 13.97 -11.23
N HIS A 75 -0.77 14.01 -10.63
CA HIS A 75 0.44 13.38 -11.20
C HIS A 75 0.43 11.85 -11.09
N TRP A 76 -0.06 11.30 -9.96
CA TRP A 76 0.22 9.91 -9.58
C TRP A 76 -1.02 9.06 -9.30
N GLY A 77 -2.21 9.64 -9.32
CA GLY A 77 -3.44 9.00 -8.89
C GLY A 77 -3.64 8.98 -7.37
N GLU A 78 -4.80 8.51 -6.93
CA GLU A 78 -5.17 8.50 -5.50
C GLU A 78 -4.33 7.49 -4.69
N SER A 79 -3.86 7.91 -3.52
CA SER A 79 -3.21 7.01 -2.56
C SER A 79 -4.25 6.15 -1.84
N LEU A 80 -4.29 4.86 -2.19
CA LEU A 80 -5.20 3.89 -1.61
C LEU A 80 -4.70 3.35 -0.26
N ARG A 81 -5.62 3.00 0.63
CA ARG A 81 -5.37 2.13 1.79
C ARG A 81 -5.76 0.70 1.42
N ILE A 82 -4.78 -0.19 1.34
CA ILE A 82 -4.96 -1.57 0.90
C ILE A 82 -4.68 -2.52 2.07
N ALA A 83 -5.58 -3.47 2.29
CA ALA A 83 -5.35 -4.58 3.22
C ALA A 83 -5.10 -5.87 2.43
N TYR A 84 -3.97 -6.52 2.65
CA TYR A 84 -3.69 -7.88 2.17
C TYR A 84 -3.89 -8.85 3.33
N ILE A 85 -4.82 -9.80 3.20
CA ILE A 85 -5.13 -10.81 4.21
C ILE A 85 -4.64 -12.17 3.71
N ILE A 86 -3.50 -12.62 4.25
CA ILE A 86 -2.89 -13.89 3.94
C ILE A 86 -3.34 -14.93 4.97
N ALA A 87 -4.43 -15.61 4.65
CA ALA A 87 -5.06 -16.63 5.48
C ALA A 87 -4.53 -18.04 5.18
N ASN A 88 -4.08 -18.29 3.95
CA ASN A 88 -3.61 -19.58 3.47
C ASN A 88 -2.15 -19.49 3.00
N PRO A 89 -1.38 -20.59 3.08
CA PRO A 89 -0.07 -20.65 2.45
C PRO A 89 -0.17 -20.42 0.93
N PRO A 90 0.93 -19.98 0.29
CA PRO A 90 0.97 -19.93 -1.16
C PRO A 90 0.84 -21.34 -1.74
N ASN A 91 0.23 -21.46 -2.92
CA ASN A 91 0.02 -22.74 -3.60
C ASN A 91 1.33 -23.29 -4.18
N ASN A 92 2.22 -22.41 -4.64
CA ASN A 92 3.53 -22.69 -5.22
C ASN A 92 4.44 -21.45 -5.09
N GLU A 93 5.70 -21.57 -5.50
CA GLU A 93 6.67 -20.45 -5.43
C GLU A 93 6.28 -19.27 -6.33
N MET A 94 5.56 -19.50 -7.42
CA MET A 94 5.08 -18.42 -8.31
C MET A 94 4.01 -17.57 -7.62
N ASP A 95 2.99 -18.20 -7.02
CA ASP A 95 1.94 -17.54 -6.23
C ASP A 95 2.52 -16.75 -5.04
N LYS A 96 3.55 -17.31 -4.39
CA LYS A 96 4.33 -16.61 -3.36
C LYS A 96 5.00 -15.36 -3.93
N HIS A 97 5.78 -15.50 -4.99
CA HIS A 97 6.52 -14.39 -5.60
C HIS A 97 5.59 -13.28 -6.07
N GLU A 98 4.49 -13.63 -6.74
CA GLU A 98 3.52 -12.65 -7.21
C GLU A 98 2.84 -11.91 -6.04
N THR A 99 2.53 -12.60 -4.94
CA THR A 99 2.01 -11.98 -3.72
C THR A 99 3.02 -10.99 -3.11
N GLU A 100 4.30 -11.36 -3.04
CA GLU A 100 5.36 -10.48 -2.55
C GLU A 100 5.53 -9.25 -3.43
N GLN A 101 5.54 -9.44 -4.77
CA GLN A 101 5.68 -8.35 -5.74
C GLN A 101 4.48 -7.41 -5.71
N ILE A 102 3.24 -7.90 -5.67
CA ILE A 102 2.06 -7.01 -5.68
C ILE A 102 2.00 -6.15 -4.40
N ILE A 103 2.38 -6.72 -3.25
CA ILE A 103 2.48 -5.98 -1.98
C ILE A 103 3.55 -4.89 -2.07
N LEU A 104 4.74 -5.22 -2.58
CA LEU A 104 5.85 -4.28 -2.73
C LEU A 104 5.53 -3.17 -3.74
N THR A 105 5.00 -3.53 -4.91
CA THR A 105 4.62 -2.57 -5.96
C THR A 105 3.52 -1.63 -5.47
N SER A 106 2.51 -2.14 -4.76
CA SER A 106 1.50 -1.28 -4.12
C SER A 106 2.13 -0.24 -3.19
N ALA A 107 3.10 -0.64 -2.39
CA ALA A 107 3.76 0.25 -1.43
C ALA A 107 4.67 1.29 -2.12
N LYS A 108 5.35 0.88 -3.19
CA LYS A 108 6.13 1.72 -4.09
C LYS A 108 5.26 2.75 -4.84
N ASP A 109 4.02 2.39 -5.16
CA ASP A 109 3.02 3.29 -5.74
C ASP A 109 2.36 4.21 -4.70
N SER A 110 3.04 4.46 -3.58
CA SER A 110 2.58 5.34 -2.50
C SER A 110 1.24 4.93 -1.88
N HIS A 111 0.79 3.67 -2.05
CA HIS A 111 -0.36 3.15 -1.34
C HIS A 111 0.01 2.73 0.08
N LYS A 112 -0.92 2.88 1.02
CA LYS A 112 -0.76 2.47 2.41
C LYS A 112 -1.16 1.01 2.56
N VAL A 113 -0.18 0.13 2.74
CA VAL A 113 -0.36 -1.31 2.71
C VAL A 113 -0.38 -1.90 4.11
N CYS A 114 -1.47 -2.56 4.48
CA CYS A 114 -1.57 -3.34 5.72
C CYS A 114 -1.59 -4.83 5.38
N LEU A 115 -0.52 -5.55 5.74
CA LEU A 115 -0.44 -6.99 5.60
C LEU A 115 -0.93 -7.66 6.88
N TYR A 116 -2.08 -8.34 6.82
CA TYR A 116 -2.63 -9.15 7.90
C TYR A 116 -2.32 -10.61 7.59
N ILE A 117 -1.47 -11.23 8.40
CA ILE A 117 -0.94 -12.57 8.11
C ILE A 117 -0.96 -13.45 9.36
N LYS A 118 -1.30 -14.73 9.18
CA LYS A 118 -1.16 -15.72 10.26
C LYS A 118 0.31 -15.85 10.65
N ARG A 119 0.62 -15.90 11.94
CA ARG A 119 1.99 -15.91 12.45
C ARG A 119 2.84 -17.06 11.89
N ASN A 120 2.23 -18.24 11.69
CA ASN A 120 2.89 -19.42 11.13
C ASN A 120 3.13 -19.35 9.61
N LEU A 121 2.53 -18.38 8.90
CA LEU A 121 2.76 -18.18 7.47
C LEU A 121 3.83 -17.13 7.19
N LEU A 122 4.15 -16.25 8.14
CA LEU A 122 5.05 -15.14 7.90
C LEU A 122 6.45 -15.59 7.42
N SER A 123 6.99 -16.68 7.97
CA SER A 123 8.30 -17.19 7.56
C SER A 123 8.34 -17.77 6.14
N ARG A 124 7.19 -17.92 5.48
CA ARG A 124 7.10 -18.39 4.10
C ARG A 124 7.20 -17.27 3.06
N PHE A 125 7.17 -16.01 3.50
CA PHE A 125 7.21 -14.85 2.63
C PHE A 125 8.43 -13.99 2.93
N ASP A 126 9.09 -13.50 1.89
CA ASP A 126 10.11 -12.46 1.97
C ASP A 126 9.48 -11.08 1.77
N ILE A 127 8.83 -10.58 2.82
CA ILE A 127 8.18 -9.27 2.78
C ILE A 127 9.25 -8.18 2.92
N ALA A 128 9.54 -7.52 1.80
CA ALA A 128 10.46 -6.38 1.76
C ALA A 128 10.09 -5.32 2.80
N GLU A 129 11.10 -4.84 3.53
CA GLU A 129 10.92 -3.75 4.48
C GLU A 129 10.69 -2.44 3.72
N HIS A 130 9.54 -1.80 3.95
CA HIS A 130 9.16 -0.57 3.26
C HIS A 130 8.34 0.33 4.20
N SER A 131 8.51 1.65 4.08
CA SER A 131 7.83 2.65 4.93
C SER A 131 6.31 2.60 4.84
N ASN A 132 5.79 2.21 3.66
CA ASN A 132 4.36 2.10 3.39
C ASN A 132 3.76 0.70 3.69
N ILE A 133 4.54 -0.25 4.20
CA ILE A 133 4.06 -1.61 4.54
C ILE A 133 4.01 -1.78 6.07
N TRP A 134 2.82 -2.05 6.60
CA TRP A 134 2.61 -2.43 8.00
C TRP A 134 2.21 -3.89 8.10
N VAL A 135 3.06 -4.71 8.72
CA VAL A 135 2.82 -6.14 8.91
C VAL A 135 2.20 -6.41 10.28
N PHE A 136 1.02 -7.02 10.29
CA PHE A 136 0.28 -7.44 11.47
C PHE A 136 0.19 -8.96 11.52
N LYS A 137 0.82 -9.53 12.54
CA LYS A 137 0.92 -10.97 12.77
C LYS A 137 -0.19 -11.38 13.74
N PHE A 138 -0.99 -12.37 13.37
CA PHE A 138 -2.10 -12.85 14.21
C PHE A 138 -1.98 -14.35 14.50
N ASN A 139 -2.55 -14.77 15.63
CA ASN A 139 -2.71 -16.19 15.93
C ASN A 139 -3.61 -16.84 14.85
N PRO A 140 -3.28 -18.04 14.33
CA PRO A 140 -4.14 -18.75 13.38
C PRO A 140 -5.57 -19.00 13.88
N LEU A 141 -5.76 -19.19 15.18
CA LEU A 141 -7.07 -19.43 15.77
C LEU A 141 -7.94 -18.17 15.66
N PHE A 142 -9.16 -18.33 15.14
CA PHE A 142 -10.11 -17.23 14.84
C PHE A 142 -9.58 -16.14 13.89
N PHE A 143 -8.52 -16.41 13.13
CA PHE A 143 -7.88 -15.41 12.25
C PHE A 143 -8.86 -14.61 11.37
N PRO A 144 -9.85 -15.22 10.67
CA PRO A 144 -10.81 -14.46 9.85
C PRO A 144 -11.63 -13.45 10.67
N PHE A 145 -12.07 -13.82 11.87
CA PHE A 145 -12.86 -12.98 12.75
C PHE A 145 -12.02 -11.84 13.35
N ILE A 146 -10.79 -12.12 13.76
CA ILE A 146 -9.86 -11.09 14.26
C ILE A 146 -9.61 -10.03 13.18
N CYS A 147 -9.32 -10.45 11.95
CA CYS A 147 -9.14 -9.55 10.81
C CYS A 147 -10.41 -8.74 10.55
N PHE A 148 -11.57 -9.39 10.55
CA PHE A 148 -12.88 -8.75 10.36
C PHE A 148 -13.13 -7.64 11.39
N PHE A 149 -13.04 -7.94 12.69
CA PHE A 149 -13.24 -6.95 13.75
C PHE A 149 -12.25 -5.79 13.65
N LYS A 150 -10.98 -6.06 13.31
CA LYS A 150 -9.96 -5.02 13.14
C LYS A 150 -10.23 -4.13 11.93
N ILE A 151 -10.93 -4.62 10.91
CA ILE A 151 -11.31 -3.86 9.71
C ILE A 151 -12.53 -2.97 10.00
N ILE A 152 -13.60 -3.53 10.57
CA ILE A 152 -14.84 -2.78 10.80
C ILE A 152 -14.73 -1.72 11.89
N THR A 153 -13.84 -1.92 12.87
CA THR A 153 -13.61 -0.96 13.96
C THR A 153 -12.69 0.20 13.57
N LYS A 154 -12.19 0.26 12.32
CA LYS A 154 -11.38 1.40 11.88
C LYS A 154 -12.21 2.69 11.79
N LYS A 155 -11.64 3.77 12.36
CA LYS A 155 -12.14 5.15 12.18
C LYS A 155 -12.33 5.46 10.68
N ARG A 156 -13.37 6.22 10.34
CA ARG A 156 -13.78 6.52 8.95
C ARG A 156 -12.61 6.96 8.06
N LYS A 157 -11.78 7.90 8.51
CA LYS A 157 -10.59 8.41 7.79
C LYS A 157 -9.43 7.40 7.58
N LYS A 158 -9.50 6.23 8.20
CA LYS A 158 -8.50 5.16 8.11
C LYS A 158 -9.05 3.88 7.48
N ARG A 159 -10.28 3.89 6.95
CA ARG A 159 -10.88 2.73 6.30
C ARG A 159 -10.08 2.35 5.05
N PHE A 160 -10.12 1.07 4.72
CA PHE A 160 -9.47 0.56 3.53
C PHE A 160 -10.32 0.90 2.29
N ASN A 161 -9.66 1.24 1.20
CA ASN A 161 -10.28 1.37 -0.12
C ASN A 161 -10.41 -0.02 -0.75
N LEU A 162 -9.40 -0.87 -0.56
CA LEU A 162 -9.29 -2.20 -1.15
C LEU A 162 -8.87 -3.23 -0.10
N ILE A 163 -9.52 -4.40 -0.12
CA ILE A 163 -9.15 -5.55 0.70
C ILE A 163 -8.96 -6.76 -0.21
N ILE A 164 -7.77 -7.34 -0.17
CA ILE A 164 -7.39 -8.53 -0.93
C ILE A 164 -7.19 -9.67 0.05
N THR A 165 -7.78 -10.85 -0.23
CA THR A 165 -7.65 -12.02 0.65
C THR A 165 -7.51 -13.31 -0.14
N ASN A 166 -6.67 -14.24 0.33
CA ASN A 166 -6.60 -15.61 -0.21
C ASN A 166 -7.40 -16.64 0.63
N GLY A 167 -8.10 -16.18 1.68
CA GLY A 167 -8.97 -17.00 2.53
C GLY A 167 -10.44 -16.85 2.20
N ARG A 168 -11.13 -17.97 1.91
CA ARG A 168 -12.57 -17.97 1.58
C ARG A 168 -13.43 -17.41 2.71
N ILE A 169 -13.20 -17.85 3.94
CA ILE A 169 -13.96 -17.39 5.12
C ILE A 169 -13.82 -15.86 5.28
N SER A 170 -12.59 -15.34 5.22
CA SER A 170 -12.34 -13.89 5.29
C SER A 170 -13.06 -13.15 4.17
N PHE A 171 -13.04 -13.67 2.93
CA PHE A 171 -13.73 -13.08 1.79
C PHE A 171 -15.24 -12.99 2.01
N TYR A 172 -15.89 -14.09 2.37
CA TYR A 172 -17.35 -14.11 2.55
C TYR A 172 -17.80 -13.22 3.70
N ILE A 173 -17.13 -13.28 4.86
CA ILE A 173 -17.48 -12.43 6.01
C ILE A 173 -17.36 -10.96 5.62
N LEU A 174 -16.24 -10.54 5.02
CA LEU A 174 -16.08 -9.15 4.61
C LEU A 174 -17.11 -8.75 3.55
N LYS A 175 -17.42 -9.62 2.60
CA LYS A 175 -18.39 -9.33 1.53
C LYS A 175 -19.80 -9.12 2.08
N VAL A 176 -20.23 -9.93 3.05
CA VAL A 176 -21.53 -9.76 3.72
C VAL A 176 -21.62 -8.42 4.44
N PHE A 177 -20.53 -7.98 5.08
CA PHE A 177 -20.49 -6.76 5.87
C PHE A 177 -19.88 -5.55 5.13
N CYS A 178 -19.93 -5.56 3.79
CA CYS A 178 -19.33 -4.51 2.96
C CYS A 178 -19.94 -3.13 3.21
N PHE A 179 -21.22 -3.06 3.62
CA PHE A 179 -21.90 -1.81 3.98
C PHE A 179 -21.25 -1.09 5.18
N ILE A 180 -20.58 -1.84 6.07
CA ILE A 180 -19.91 -1.29 7.25
C ILE A 180 -18.58 -0.67 6.86
N HIS A 181 -17.73 -1.41 6.14
CA HIS A 181 -16.35 -0.99 5.83
C HIS A 181 -16.21 -0.24 4.51
N LYS A 182 -17.12 -0.41 3.56
CA LYS A 182 -17.21 0.23 2.23
C LYS A 182 -16.04 0.00 1.25
N ALA A 183 -15.07 -0.82 1.64
CA ALA A 183 -13.96 -1.23 0.77
C ALA A 183 -14.42 -2.17 -0.37
N LYS A 184 -13.78 -2.07 -1.54
CA LYS A 184 -13.81 -3.13 -2.56
C LYS A 184 -13.08 -4.36 -2.02
N ILE A 185 -13.62 -5.55 -2.26
CA ILE A 185 -13.03 -6.81 -1.79
C ILE A 185 -12.70 -7.67 -3.01
N MET A 186 -11.48 -8.18 -3.07
CA MET A 186 -11.01 -9.11 -4.12
C MET A 186 -10.56 -10.42 -3.47
N PHE A 187 -10.98 -11.54 -4.07
CA PHE A 187 -10.53 -12.86 -3.67
C PHE A 187 -9.40 -13.29 -4.60
N ASN A 188 -8.16 -13.34 -4.08
CA ASN A 188 -6.97 -13.75 -4.82
C ASN A 188 -6.84 -13.06 -6.21
N PRO A 189 -6.09 -11.94 -6.33
CA PRO A 189 -6.01 -11.16 -7.58
C PRO A 189 -5.50 -11.99 -8.78
N HIS A 190 -4.73 -13.04 -8.52
CA HIS A 190 -4.21 -13.97 -9.53
C HIS A 190 -5.33 -14.79 -10.18
N LEU A 191 -6.36 -15.16 -9.40
CA LEU A 191 -7.52 -15.88 -9.92
C LEU A 191 -8.40 -14.98 -10.80
N GLU A 192 -8.59 -13.71 -10.42
CA GLU A 192 -9.39 -12.78 -11.22
C GLU A 192 -8.72 -12.47 -12.57
N ARG A 193 -7.40 -12.24 -12.62
CA ARG A 193 -6.68 -12.11 -13.91
C ARG A 193 -6.71 -13.38 -14.74
N ALA A 194 -6.47 -14.55 -14.16
CA ALA A 194 -6.52 -15.82 -14.89
C ALA A 194 -7.95 -16.15 -15.39
N ILE A 195 -8.99 -15.76 -14.65
CA ILE A 195 -10.39 -15.87 -15.07
C ILE A 195 -10.70 -14.85 -16.17
N GLU A 196 -10.28 -13.58 -16.03
CA GLU A 196 -10.45 -12.55 -17.06
C GLU A 196 -9.70 -12.90 -18.36
N GLU A 197 -8.46 -13.39 -18.28
CA GLU A 197 -7.68 -13.87 -19.42
C GLU A 197 -8.29 -15.14 -20.04
N SER A 198 -8.78 -16.08 -19.21
CA SER A 198 -9.50 -17.26 -19.70
C SER A 198 -10.83 -16.92 -20.37
N GLN A 199 -11.54 -15.89 -19.91
CA GLN A 199 -12.78 -15.42 -20.53
C GLN A 199 -12.51 -14.61 -21.80
N LYS A 200 -11.46 -13.80 -21.83
CA LYS A 200 -11.02 -13.05 -23.02
C LYS A 200 -10.57 -13.99 -24.16
N ASN A 201 -9.89 -15.09 -23.81
CA ASN A 201 -9.51 -16.13 -24.78
C ASN A 201 -10.68 -17.00 -25.27
N LYS A 202 -11.80 -17.06 -24.53
CA LYS A 202 -13.04 -17.72 -24.99
C LYS A 202 -13.90 -16.82 -25.90
N GLY A 203 -13.70 -15.50 -25.86
CA GLY A 203 -14.44 -14.52 -26.67
C GLY A 203 -13.86 -14.24 -28.07
N ILE A 204 -12.70 -14.83 -28.43
CA ILE A 204 -12.04 -14.64 -29.75
C ILE A 204 -12.37 -15.79 -30.73
N LYS A 205 -13.26 -16.72 -30.35
CA LYS A 205 -13.85 -17.71 -31.27
C LYS A 205 -15.35 -17.45 -31.46
N GLN A 206 -15.70 -16.37 -32.13
CA GLN A 206 -16.91 -16.25 -32.95
C GLN A 206 -16.57 -15.43 -34.19
#